data_AF-A0A084SZT9-F1
#
_entry.id   AF-A0A084SZT9-F1
#
_cell.length_a   1.000
_cell.length_b   1.000
_cell.length_c   1.000
_cell.angle_alpha   90.00
_cell.angle_beta   90.00
_cell.angle_gamma   90.00
#
_symmetry.space_group_name_H-M   'P 1'
#
loop_
_entity.id
_entity.type
_entity.pdbx_description
1 polymer ?
#
loop_
_entity_poly.entity_id
_entity_poly.type
_entity_poly.pdbx_seq_one_letter_code
_entity_poly.pdbx_strand_id
1 'polypeptide(L)'
;MTALVLLSLFPGALAMAQAAAPLTGRYEKEGGTLIVLEGDNETRVYYEAVFPQGASVGTCECSLVVKQKSGNRWTLQGAEPSDKWTLNLEPTRLTLQGKTSDCCGAGWPGKDSFERSGVRSPLACELKAPRAYFFDSEAAPTPRKAYVVAGDKVEAFVPGSEPARVPARFQGSRKTTVGLLERKHLECPRERATPAGLQPVKAEQLQPFAGTWIALTRKGKELVIEKPCDAHTRSFTVRPARGELEVQLGQETALTKVTGLKAGAAAGSSSLTLTYASGNTETVTWTEVDASRGLVRLNSADLFSGNREYVREDKKSAYPVQEEAGCDTER
;
A
#
# COMPACT_ATOMS: atom_id res chain seq x y z
N MET A 1 -68.74 28.06 35.15
CA MET A 1 -68.37 26.96 34.24
C MET A 1 -66.91 27.13 33.90
N THR A 2 -66.10 26.22 34.42
CA THR A 2 -64.64 26.32 34.57
C THR A 2 -63.96 25.76 33.32
N ALA A 3 -63.12 26.56 32.66
CA ALA A 3 -62.29 26.12 31.55
C ALA A 3 -60.94 25.62 32.08
N LEU A 4 -60.66 24.34 31.88
CA LEU A 4 -59.38 23.70 32.19
C LEU A 4 -58.56 23.68 30.89
N VAL A 5 -57.56 24.55 30.77
CA VAL A 5 -56.57 24.50 29.68
C VAL A 5 -55.35 23.76 30.23
N LEU A 6 -55.16 22.52 29.80
CA LEU A 6 -53.93 21.76 30.04
C LEU A 6 -52.83 22.31 29.11
N LEU A 7 -51.83 22.99 29.70
CA LEU A 7 -50.55 23.23 29.03
C LEU A 7 -49.71 21.95 29.12
N SER A 8 -49.59 21.25 27.99
CA SER A 8 -48.64 20.15 27.83
C SER A 8 -47.24 20.70 27.57
N LEU A 9 -46.39 20.71 28.60
CA LEU A 9 -44.94 20.88 28.50
C LEU A 9 -44.34 19.62 27.88
N PHE A 10 -43.96 19.66 26.60
CA PHE A 10 -43.06 18.65 26.03
C PHE A 10 -41.61 19.16 26.14
N PRO A 11 -40.73 18.45 26.87
CA PRO A 11 -39.32 18.78 26.93
C PRO A 11 -38.68 18.45 25.58
N GLY A 12 -38.16 19.47 24.90
CA GLY A 12 -37.33 19.31 23.71
C GLY A 12 -36.07 18.55 24.11
N ALA A 13 -35.99 17.28 23.71
CA ALA A 13 -34.74 16.54 23.69
C ALA A 13 -33.81 17.24 22.68
N LEU A 14 -32.86 18.01 23.19
CA LEU A 14 -31.69 18.45 22.44
C LEU A 14 -30.94 17.18 22.02
N ALA A 15 -31.19 16.70 20.81
CA ALA A 15 -30.33 15.75 20.14
C ALA A 15 -28.98 16.44 19.96
N MET A 16 -28.08 16.26 20.92
CA MET A 16 -26.67 16.57 20.74
C MET A 16 -26.19 15.69 19.58
N ALA A 17 -26.10 16.29 18.39
CA ALA A 17 -25.39 15.71 17.27
C ALA A 17 -23.96 15.45 17.76
N GLN A 18 -23.67 14.18 18.08
CA GLN A 18 -22.32 13.73 18.34
C GLN A 18 -21.49 14.14 17.13
N ALA A 19 -20.56 15.06 17.32
CA ALA A 19 -19.61 15.42 16.29
C ALA A 19 -18.94 14.12 15.84
N ALA A 20 -19.06 13.80 14.56
CA ALA A 20 -18.44 12.61 13.99
C ALA A 20 -16.94 12.62 14.35
N ALA A 21 -16.43 11.50 14.84
CA ALA A 21 -15.00 11.40 15.17
C ALA A 21 -14.15 11.80 13.95
N PRO A 22 -13.04 12.54 14.15
CA PRO A 22 -12.18 12.98 13.06
C PRO A 22 -11.73 11.76 12.24
N LEU A 23 -11.79 11.91 10.91
CA LEU A 23 -11.47 10.86 9.95
C LEU A 23 -10.02 10.94 9.47
N THR A 24 -9.27 11.96 9.89
CA THR A 24 -7.85 12.06 9.54
C THR A 24 -7.09 10.82 9.98
N GLY A 25 -6.46 10.11 9.04
CA GLY A 25 -5.78 8.86 9.32
C GLY A 25 -5.46 8.05 8.07
N ARG A 26 -4.73 6.96 8.32
CA ARG A 26 -4.39 5.91 7.37
C ARG A 26 -5.22 4.67 7.68
N TYR A 27 -5.99 4.23 6.69
CA TYR A 27 -6.85 3.07 6.74
C TYR A 27 -6.30 2.03 5.79
N GLU A 28 -6.14 0.80 6.26
CA GLU A 28 -5.47 -0.26 5.52
C GLU A 28 -6.42 -1.42 5.29
N LYS A 29 -6.26 -2.09 4.15
CA LYS A 29 -6.81 -3.41 3.86
C LYS A 29 -5.74 -4.24 3.15
N GLU A 30 -6.06 -5.51 2.90
CA GLU A 30 -5.25 -6.32 2.00
C GLU A 30 -5.16 -5.65 0.62
N GLY A 31 -3.92 -5.44 0.16
CA GLY A 31 -3.63 -4.82 -1.13
C GLY A 31 -4.07 -3.37 -1.29
N GLY A 32 -4.38 -2.60 -0.23
CA GLY A 32 -4.70 -1.18 -0.42
C GLY A 32 -4.67 -0.31 0.83
N THR A 33 -4.45 0.98 0.59
CA THR A 33 -4.36 2.02 1.61
C THR A 33 -5.26 3.20 1.22
N LEU A 34 -6.03 3.70 2.18
CA LEU A 34 -6.79 4.95 2.08
C LEU A 34 -6.27 5.93 3.12
N ILE A 35 -5.89 7.12 2.69
CA ILE A 35 -5.48 8.21 3.56
C ILE A 35 -6.52 9.30 3.48
N VAL A 36 -6.93 9.81 4.64
CA VAL A 36 -7.79 10.98 4.74
C VAL A 36 -7.04 12.04 5.53
N LEU A 37 -6.94 13.26 5.00
CA LEU A 37 -6.38 14.42 5.69
C LEU A 37 -7.42 15.53 5.71
N GLU A 38 -7.94 15.85 6.89
CA GLU A 38 -8.95 16.89 7.07
C GLU A 38 -8.32 18.22 7.48
N GLY A 39 -8.59 19.26 6.71
CA GLY A 39 -8.32 20.65 7.05
C GLY A 39 -9.59 21.48 7.07
N ASP A 40 -9.46 22.73 7.49
CA ASP A 40 -10.63 23.59 7.72
C ASP A 40 -11.32 23.99 6.41
N ASN A 41 -10.54 24.17 5.35
CA ASN A 41 -11.05 24.61 4.04
C ASN A 41 -11.07 23.49 3.00
N GLU A 42 -10.36 22.40 3.25
CA GLU A 42 -10.17 21.33 2.27
C GLU A 42 -9.96 20.00 2.99
N THR A 43 -10.43 18.92 2.38
CA THR A 43 -10.11 17.56 2.80
C THR A 43 -9.57 16.82 1.60
N ARG A 44 -8.40 16.19 1.78
CA ARG A 44 -7.77 15.35 0.75
C ARG A 44 -7.94 13.89 1.10
N VAL A 45 -8.15 13.10 0.07
CA VAL A 45 -8.22 11.65 0.14
C VAL A 45 -7.19 11.12 -0.83
N TYR A 46 -6.28 10.28 -0.35
CA TYR A 46 -5.34 9.57 -1.20
C TYR A 46 -5.65 8.08 -1.13
N TYR A 47 -5.62 7.39 -2.25
CA TYR A 47 -5.93 5.97 -2.32
C TYR A 47 -4.91 5.27 -3.20
N GLU A 48 -4.27 4.24 -2.64
CA GLU A 48 -3.39 3.34 -3.36
C GLU A 48 -3.91 1.91 -3.21
N ALA A 49 -3.82 1.13 -4.28
CA ALA A 49 -4.13 -0.29 -4.21
C ALA A 49 -3.39 -1.10 -5.27
N VAL A 50 -3.35 -2.40 -5.02
CA VAL A 50 -2.77 -3.43 -5.86
C VAL A 50 -3.80 -4.56 -5.92
N PHE A 51 -4.14 -5.05 -7.11
CA PHE A 51 -5.18 -6.07 -7.30
C PHE A 51 -4.82 -7.03 -8.43
N PRO A 52 -5.29 -8.29 -8.40
CA PRO A 52 -5.05 -9.24 -9.49
C PRO A 52 -5.70 -8.79 -10.79
N GLN A 53 -4.95 -8.87 -11.90
CA GLN A 53 -5.43 -8.56 -13.25
C GLN A 53 -5.03 -9.69 -14.22
N GLY A 54 -5.75 -10.81 -14.16
CA GLY A 54 -5.40 -11.99 -14.97
C GLY A 54 -4.04 -12.56 -14.56
N ALA A 55 -3.05 -12.50 -15.46
CA ALA A 55 -1.67 -12.92 -15.19
C ALA A 55 -0.75 -11.79 -14.70
N SER A 56 -1.24 -10.55 -14.67
CA SER A 56 -0.51 -9.37 -14.17
C SER A 56 -1.15 -8.82 -12.90
N VAL A 57 -0.56 -7.76 -12.37
CA VAL A 57 -1.06 -7.03 -11.22
C VAL A 57 -1.51 -5.64 -11.70
N GLY A 58 -2.74 -5.26 -11.33
CA GLY A 58 -3.24 -3.91 -11.55
C GLY A 58 -2.95 -3.04 -10.34
N THR A 59 -2.77 -1.74 -10.57
CA THR A 59 -2.51 -0.75 -9.50
C THR A 59 -3.53 0.39 -9.56
N CYS A 60 -3.73 1.03 -8.40
CA CYS A 60 -4.45 2.28 -8.24
C CYS A 60 -3.55 3.27 -7.52
N GLU A 61 -3.50 4.51 -7.99
CA GLU A 61 -2.85 5.62 -7.31
C GLU A 61 -3.66 6.91 -7.54
N CYS A 62 -4.53 7.24 -6.60
CA CYS A 62 -5.52 8.31 -6.73
C CYS A 62 -5.29 9.42 -5.70
N SER A 63 -5.13 10.66 -6.17
CA SER A 63 -5.18 11.87 -5.34
C SER A 63 -6.52 12.59 -5.56
N LEU A 64 -7.36 12.59 -4.53
CA LEU A 64 -8.74 13.09 -4.59
C LEU A 64 -8.95 14.26 -3.62
N VAL A 65 -9.84 15.18 -3.98
CA VAL A 65 -10.27 16.30 -3.13
C VAL A 65 -11.77 16.21 -2.85
N VAL A 66 -12.16 16.36 -1.58
CA VAL A 66 -13.58 16.41 -1.19
C VAL A 66 -14.21 17.69 -1.73
N LYS A 67 -15.31 17.56 -2.49
CA LYS A 67 -16.08 18.69 -3.03
C LYS A 67 -17.34 18.96 -2.22
N GLN A 68 -17.99 17.91 -1.72
CA GLN A 68 -19.19 18.02 -0.90
C GLN A 68 -19.13 17.01 0.24
N LYS A 69 -19.39 17.47 1.46
CA LYS A 69 -19.58 16.62 2.64
C LYS A 69 -21.08 16.50 2.94
N SER A 70 -21.59 15.27 2.97
CA SER A 70 -22.85 14.94 3.65
C SER A 70 -22.57 14.01 4.82
N GLY A 71 -23.52 13.86 5.75
CA GLY A 71 -23.30 13.17 7.02
C GLY A 71 -22.73 11.75 6.90
N ASN A 72 -23.11 11.00 5.86
CA ASN A 72 -22.66 9.62 5.63
C ASN A 72 -22.00 9.41 4.25
N ARG A 73 -21.80 10.46 3.46
CA ARG A 73 -21.26 10.35 2.10
C ARG A 73 -20.54 11.62 1.67
N TRP A 74 -19.33 11.49 1.18
CA TRP A 74 -18.57 12.58 0.57
C TRP A 74 -18.47 12.38 -0.92
N THR A 75 -18.60 13.45 -1.69
CA THR A 75 -18.24 13.45 -3.11
C THR A 75 -16.80 13.94 -3.27
N LEU A 76 -16.02 13.23 -4.05
CA LEU A 76 -14.63 13.51 -4.29
C LEU A 76 -14.42 13.77 -5.78
N GLN A 77 -13.41 14.59 -6.09
CA GLN A 77 -12.98 14.88 -7.45
C GLN A 77 -11.51 14.45 -7.59
N GLY A 78 -11.21 13.75 -8.69
CA GLY A 78 -9.85 13.39 -9.08
C GLY A 78 -9.14 14.51 -9.85
N ALA A 79 -8.17 14.12 -10.68
CA ALA A 79 -7.45 15.05 -11.54
C ALA A 79 -8.37 15.59 -12.64
N GLU A 80 -9.23 14.73 -13.22
CA GLU A 80 -10.16 15.12 -14.26
C GLU A 80 -11.51 15.57 -13.66
N PRO A 81 -12.12 16.67 -14.14
CA PRO A 81 -13.40 17.15 -13.62
C PRO A 81 -14.58 16.20 -13.80
N SER A 82 -14.48 15.25 -14.73
CA SER A 82 -15.49 14.21 -14.97
C SER A 82 -15.48 13.10 -13.92
N ASP A 83 -14.46 13.03 -13.08
CA ASP A 83 -14.23 11.90 -12.18
C ASP A 83 -15.21 11.94 -11.03
N LYS A 84 -16.09 10.95 -10.98
CA LYS A 84 -17.11 10.83 -9.93
C LYS A 84 -16.68 9.77 -8.92
N TRP A 85 -16.05 10.24 -7.86
CA TRP A 85 -15.68 9.43 -6.72
C TRP A 85 -16.57 9.73 -5.52
N THR A 86 -16.85 8.71 -4.71
CA THR A 86 -17.57 8.88 -3.45
C THR A 86 -16.97 8.08 -2.33
N LEU A 87 -16.92 8.68 -1.14
CA LEU A 87 -16.52 8.02 0.10
C LEU A 87 -17.73 7.92 1.02
N ASN A 88 -18.26 6.72 1.21
CA ASN A 88 -19.33 6.47 2.18
C ASN A 88 -18.72 6.30 3.58
N LEU A 89 -19.33 6.95 4.56
CA LEU A 89 -18.85 7.04 5.94
C LEU A 89 -19.78 6.25 6.86
N GLU A 90 -19.53 4.96 6.98
CA GLU A 90 -20.26 4.12 7.93
C GLU A 90 -19.56 4.18 9.31
N PRO A 91 -20.28 3.89 10.41
CA PRO A 91 -19.70 3.95 11.76
C PRO A 91 -18.44 3.09 11.92
N THR A 92 -18.39 1.92 11.28
CA THR A 92 -17.28 0.97 11.39
C THR A 92 -16.41 0.89 10.14
N ARG A 93 -16.84 1.49 9.02
CA ARG A 93 -16.22 1.27 7.72
C ARG A 93 -16.24 2.52 6.84
N LEU A 94 -15.20 2.68 6.03
CA LEU A 94 -15.15 3.65 4.95
C LEU A 94 -15.21 2.90 3.62
N THR A 95 -16.06 3.33 2.70
CA THR A 95 -16.17 2.68 1.38
C THR A 95 -15.93 3.70 0.28
N LEU A 96 -14.79 3.59 -0.40
CA LEU A 96 -14.44 4.37 -1.58
C LEU A 96 -15.05 3.72 -2.82
N GLN A 97 -15.68 4.52 -3.67
CA GLN A 97 -16.30 4.08 -4.92
C GLN A 97 -15.93 5.06 -6.04
N GLY A 98 -15.66 4.54 -7.24
CA GLY A 98 -15.25 5.33 -8.39
C GLY A 98 -15.48 4.58 -9.71
N LYS A 99 -15.05 5.18 -10.81
CA LYS A 99 -15.01 4.52 -12.13
C LYS A 99 -13.57 4.20 -12.50
N THR A 100 -13.41 3.15 -13.31
CA THR A 100 -12.17 2.42 -13.60
C THR A 100 -11.17 3.12 -14.51
N SER A 101 -11.39 4.37 -14.96
CA SER A 101 -10.65 4.87 -16.14
C SER A 101 -9.43 5.76 -15.86
N ASP A 102 -9.25 6.34 -14.68
CA ASP A 102 -8.38 7.54 -14.60
C ASP A 102 -7.16 7.37 -13.69
N CYS A 103 -7.33 6.89 -12.46
CA CYS A 103 -6.23 6.67 -11.50
C CYS A 103 -6.11 5.22 -11.03
N CYS A 104 -6.91 4.33 -11.60
CA CYS A 104 -6.92 2.90 -11.36
C CYS A 104 -6.81 2.17 -12.69
N GLY A 105 -5.95 1.16 -12.76
CA GLY A 105 -5.83 0.31 -13.95
C GLY A 105 -7.09 -0.50 -14.24
N ALA A 106 -7.17 -1.05 -15.45
CA ALA A 106 -8.23 -1.96 -15.84
C ALA A 106 -8.30 -3.16 -14.88
N GLY A 107 -9.51 -3.59 -14.51
CA GLY A 107 -9.71 -4.69 -13.56
C GLY A 107 -9.96 -4.27 -12.11
N TRP A 108 -9.81 -2.98 -11.76
CA TRP A 108 -10.23 -2.49 -10.45
C TRP A 108 -11.75 -2.69 -10.28
N PRO A 109 -12.24 -3.25 -9.15
CA PRO A 109 -13.67 -3.55 -8.97
C PRO A 109 -14.61 -2.33 -8.86
N GLY A 110 -14.07 -1.11 -8.94
CA GLY A 110 -14.86 0.13 -8.82
C GLY A 110 -15.19 0.54 -7.38
N LYS A 111 -14.82 -0.28 -6.40
CA LYS A 111 -15.07 -0.03 -4.98
C LYS A 111 -14.06 -0.73 -4.09
N ASP A 112 -13.75 -0.10 -2.97
CA ASP A 112 -12.98 -0.70 -1.88
C ASP A 112 -13.50 -0.26 -0.51
N SER A 113 -13.38 -1.16 0.46
CA SER A 113 -13.82 -0.92 1.83
C SER A 113 -12.67 -1.06 2.81
N PHE A 114 -12.65 -0.16 3.80
CA PHE A 114 -11.62 -0.07 4.83
C PHE A 114 -12.30 -0.06 6.20
N GLU A 115 -11.85 -0.93 7.09
CA GLU A 115 -12.31 -0.89 8.48
C GLU A 115 -11.78 0.38 9.17
N ARG A 116 -12.62 0.99 9.99
CA ARG A 116 -12.22 2.13 10.82
C ARG A 116 -11.48 1.69 12.07
N SER A 117 -11.69 0.44 12.51
CA SER A 117 -10.87 -0.20 13.52
C SER A 117 -9.45 -0.41 12.98
N GLY A 118 -8.44 0.03 13.71
CA GLY A 118 -7.05 -0.07 13.28
C GLY A 118 -6.53 1.10 12.44
N VAL A 119 -7.28 2.21 12.33
CA VAL A 119 -6.78 3.46 11.75
C VAL A 119 -5.46 3.88 12.41
N ARG A 120 -4.47 4.24 11.59
CA ARG A 120 -3.18 4.74 12.04
C ARG A 120 -3.10 6.25 11.86
N SER A 121 -2.42 6.93 12.76
CA SER A 121 -2.11 8.35 12.57
C SER A 121 -1.19 8.55 11.35
N PRO A 122 -1.34 9.64 10.59
CA PRO A 122 -0.38 9.98 9.55
C PRO A 122 1.03 10.17 10.12
N LEU A 123 2.05 10.08 9.25
CA LEU A 123 3.44 10.24 9.67
C LEU A 123 3.70 11.70 10.06
N ALA A 124 4.23 11.92 11.27
CA ALA A 124 4.70 13.23 11.67
C ALA A 124 6.08 13.51 11.07
N CYS A 125 6.13 14.33 10.02
CA CYS A 125 7.36 14.77 9.38
C CYS A 125 7.72 16.19 9.81
N GLU A 126 9.00 16.50 9.87
CA GLU A 126 9.50 17.84 10.17
C GLU A 126 9.87 18.58 8.88
N LEU A 127 9.56 19.87 8.78
CA LEU A 127 10.02 20.69 7.67
C LEU A 127 11.48 21.09 7.88
N LYS A 128 12.34 20.78 6.92
CA LYS A 128 13.76 21.23 6.94
C LYS A 128 14.03 22.45 6.05
N ALA A 129 13.14 22.73 5.09
CA ALA A 129 13.27 23.93 4.27
C ALA A 129 12.96 25.19 5.12
N PRO A 130 13.62 26.34 4.89
CA PRO A 130 13.32 27.57 5.62
C PRO A 130 11.84 27.97 5.54
N ARG A 131 11.21 27.70 4.39
CA ARG A 131 9.79 27.91 4.13
C ARG A 131 9.33 26.98 3.00
N ALA A 132 8.13 26.41 3.12
CA ALA A 132 7.48 25.66 2.04
C ALA A 132 5.99 26.01 1.96
N TYR A 133 5.50 26.28 0.75
CA TYR A 133 4.09 26.56 0.49
C TYR A 133 3.34 25.26 0.16
N PHE A 134 2.08 25.20 0.57
CA PHE A 134 1.19 24.13 0.13
C PHE A 134 0.77 24.32 -1.33
N PHE A 135 0.69 23.24 -2.08
CA PHE A 135 0.17 23.22 -3.45
C PHE A 135 -1.22 22.57 -3.50
N ASP A 136 -2.00 22.91 -4.52
CA ASP A 136 -3.36 22.42 -4.77
C ASP A 136 -3.42 21.16 -5.63
N SER A 137 -2.50 20.99 -6.57
CA SER A 137 -2.45 19.81 -7.43
C SER A 137 -1.00 19.47 -7.81
N GLU A 138 -0.77 18.23 -8.24
CA GLU A 138 0.52 17.83 -8.80
C GLU A 138 0.68 18.26 -10.26
N ALA A 139 -0.37 18.09 -11.06
CA ALA A 139 -0.37 18.35 -12.50
C ALA A 139 -0.22 19.84 -12.86
N ALA A 140 -0.82 20.73 -12.06
CA ALA A 140 -0.77 22.18 -12.25
C ALA A 140 -0.52 22.87 -10.90
N PRO A 141 0.71 22.80 -10.35
CA PRO A 141 0.99 23.19 -8.98
C PRO A 141 0.90 24.71 -8.81
N THR A 142 -0.17 25.18 -8.17
CA THR A 142 -0.30 26.58 -7.79
C THR A 142 0.03 26.74 -6.30
N PRO A 143 1.06 27.51 -5.91
CA PRO A 143 1.38 27.71 -4.51
C PRO A 143 0.27 28.49 -3.81
N ARG A 144 -0.17 27.97 -2.66
CA ARG A 144 -1.15 28.62 -1.79
C ARG A 144 -0.46 29.69 -0.94
N LYS A 145 -1.26 30.59 -0.37
CA LYS A 145 -0.76 31.55 0.63
C LYS A 145 -0.33 30.88 1.94
N ALA A 146 -0.88 29.70 2.25
CA ALA A 146 -0.52 28.95 3.44
C ALA A 146 0.84 28.26 3.26
N TYR A 147 1.68 28.35 4.29
CA TYR A 147 3.03 27.81 4.30
C TYR A 147 3.36 27.27 5.69
N VAL A 148 4.42 26.46 5.71
CA VAL A 148 5.13 26.01 6.90
C VAL A 148 6.58 26.48 6.85
N VAL A 149 7.23 26.57 8.01
CA VAL A 149 8.64 27.00 8.16
C VAL A 149 9.47 25.90 8.82
N ALA A 150 10.79 26.05 8.75
CA ALA A 150 11.71 25.05 9.29
C ALA A 150 11.39 24.72 10.76
N GLY A 151 11.38 23.44 11.11
CA GLY A 151 11.02 22.92 12.43
C GLY A 151 9.53 22.66 12.63
N ASP A 152 8.65 23.12 11.72
CA ASP A 152 7.23 22.79 11.79
C ASP A 152 7.00 21.29 11.59
N LYS A 153 6.11 20.72 12.41
CA LYS A 153 5.66 19.33 12.25
C LYS A 153 4.41 19.30 11.39
N VAL A 154 4.45 18.48 10.34
CA VAL A 154 3.32 18.19 9.46
C VAL A 154 2.99 16.71 9.51
N GLU A 155 1.70 16.40 9.44
CA GLU A 155 1.21 15.07 9.19
C GLU A 155 1.24 14.82 7.69
N ALA A 156 2.17 14.01 7.20
CA ALA A 156 2.27 13.67 5.79
C ALA A 156 2.00 12.18 5.55
N PHE A 157 1.60 11.87 4.33
CA PHE A 157 1.65 10.52 3.81
C PHE A 157 2.65 10.47 2.68
N VAL A 158 3.51 9.46 2.71
CA VAL A 158 4.57 9.29 1.74
C VAL A 158 4.25 8.03 0.95
N PRO A 159 3.69 8.16 -0.28
CA PRO A 159 3.40 6.99 -1.11
C PRO A 159 4.67 6.21 -1.46
N GLY A 160 4.50 4.91 -1.72
CA GLY A 160 5.58 4.02 -2.14
C GLY A 160 6.21 4.41 -3.48
N SER A 161 5.46 5.09 -4.36
CA SER A 161 5.93 5.66 -5.64
C SER A 161 6.92 6.82 -5.45
N GLU A 162 7.06 7.32 -4.23
CA GLU A 162 7.93 8.45 -3.88
C GLU A 162 7.71 9.73 -4.73
N PRO A 163 6.48 10.25 -4.86
CA PRO A 163 6.22 11.41 -5.69
C PRO A 163 6.96 12.65 -5.18
N ALA A 164 7.22 13.57 -6.12
CA ALA A 164 7.93 14.83 -5.82
C ALA A 164 7.17 15.69 -4.80
N ARG A 165 5.84 15.58 -4.77
CA ARG A 165 4.98 16.22 -3.78
C ARG A 165 4.20 15.15 -3.04
N VAL A 166 3.88 15.42 -1.79
CA VAL A 166 3.16 14.49 -0.93
C VAL A 166 2.02 15.19 -0.21
N PRO A 167 0.87 14.52 -0.01
CA PRO A 167 -0.20 15.07 0.78
C PRO A 167 0.24 15.29 2.22
N ALA A 168 0.00 16.50 2.72
CA ALA A 168 0.39 16.92 4.05
C ALA A 168 -0.68 17.79 4.71
N ARG A 169 -0.74 17.69 6.04
CA ARG A 169 -1.62 18.41 6.94
C ARG A 169 -0.78 19.12 7.99
N PHE A 170 -0.93 20.43 8.09
CA PHE A 170 -0.33 21.24 9.14
C PHE A 170 -1.41 21.74 10.09
N GLN A 171 -1.27 21.39 11.37
CA GLN A 171 -2.14 21.86 12.45
C GLN A 171 -1.54 23.15 13.05
N GLY A 172 -1.90 24.29 12.46
CA GLY A 172 -1.51 25.59 13.01
C GLY A 172 -2.33 25.98 14.23
N SER A 173 -1.85 26.98 14.99
CA SER A 173 -2.53 27.48 16.21
C SER A 173 -3.95 28.01 16.00
N ARG A 174 -4.30 28.42 14.77
CA ARG A 174 -5.61 28.99 14.43
C ARG A 174 -6.36 28.22 13.36
N LYS A 175 -5.65 27.48 12.51
CA LYS A 175 -6.22 26.79 11.36
C LYS A 175 -5.46 25.53 11.02
N THR A 176 -6.18 24.52 10.55
CA THR A 176 -5.61 23.33 9.95
C THR A 176 -5.56 23.50 8.43
N THR A 177 -4.35 23.42 7.88
CA THR A 177 -4.12 23.49 6.43
C THR A 177 -3.82 22.11 5.88
N VAL A 178 -4.48 21.75 4.78
CA VAL A 178 -4.19 20.56 3.99
C VAL A 178 -3.81 20.98 2.57
N GLY A 179 -2.85 20.28 1.99
CA GLY A 179 -2.38 20.48 0.63
C GLY A 179 -1.28 19.49 0.29
N LEU A 180 -0.52 19.79 -0.75
CA LEU A 180 0.67 19.05 -1.12
C LEU A 180 1.92 19.82 -0.72
N LEU A 181 2.94 19.15 -0.20
CA LEU A 181 4.27 19.73 0.07
C LEU A 181 5.33 18.98 -0.73
N GLU A 182 6.41 19.65 -1.11
CA GLU A 182 7.51 18.97 -1.78
C GLU A 182 8.19 17.99 -0.82
N ARG A 183 8.30 16.72 -1.23
CA ARG A 183 8.90 15.63 -0.46
C ARG A 183 10.30 16.00 0.04
N LYS A 184 11.12 16.61 -0.83
CA LYS A 184 12.50 17.01 -0.51
C LYS A 184 12.59 18.04 0.63
N HIS A 185 11.51 18.73 0.98
CA HIS A 185 11.47 19.69 2.09
C HIS A 185 11.11 19.03 3.43
N LEU A 186 10.71 17.77 3.42
CA LEU A 186 10.29 17.03 4.59
C LEU A 186 11.38 16.07 5.05
N GLU A 187 11.51 15.96 6.37
CA GLU A 187 12.22 14.91 7.05
C GLU A 187 11.20 14.07 7.81
N CYS A 188 10.76 12.99 7.16
CA CYS A 188 9.87 12.03 7.77
C CYS A 188 10.69 10.99 8.52
N PRO A 189 10.31 10.61 9.76
CA PRO A 189 10.84 9.38 10.33
C PRO A 189 10.55 8.29 9.33
N ARG A 190 11.56 7.47 8.99
CA ARG A 190 11.30 6.23 8.24
C ARG A 190 10.16 5.55 8.97
N GLU A 191 9.04 5.39 8.28
CA GLU A 191 7.87 4.71 8.83
C GLU A 191 8.43 3.46 9.50
N ARG A 192 8.28 3.36 10.83
CA ARG A 192 8.68 2.15 11.53
C ARG A 192 7.72 1.07 11.05
N ALA A 193 8.03 0.52 9.88
CA ALA A 193 7.46 -0.69 9.34
C ALA A 193 8.04 -1.83 10.17
N THR A 194 7.61 -1.88 11.42
CA THR A 194 7.73 -3.05 12.25
C THR A 194 6.57 -2.96 13.23
N PRO A 195 5.49 -3.74 13.02
CA PRO A 195 4.49 -3.95 14.05
C PRO A 195 5.20 -4.22 15.39
N ALA A 196 4.74 -3.58 16.46
CA ALA A 196 5.28 -3.82 17.80
C ALA A 196 5.25 -5.34 18.09
N GLY A 197 6.43 -5.96 18.12
CA GLY A 197 6.60 -7.39 18.38
C GLY A 197 7.35 -8.20 17.32
N LEU A 198 7.62 -7.68 16.13
CA LEU A 198 8.45 -8.37 15.14
C LEU A 198 9.88 -7.82 15.20
N GLN A 199 10.84 -8.61 15.69
CA GLN A 199 12.25 -8.22 15.60
C GLN A 199 12.76 -8.48 14.17
N PRO A 200 13.58 -7.58 13.59
CA PRO A 200 14.26 -7.87 12.34
C PRO A 200 15.02 -9.19 12.46
N VAL A 201 14.83 -10.11 11.52
CA VAL A 201 15.60 -11.36 11.50
C VAL A 201 17.07 -11.00 11.31
N LYS A 202 17.95 -11.55 12.15
CA LYS A 202 19.38 -11.24 12.08
C LYS A 202 19.96 -11.73 10.75
N ALA A 203 20.90 -10.98 10.19
CA ALA A 203 21.48 -11.29 8.88
C ALA A 203 22.06 -12.72 8.84
N GLU A 204 22.67 -13.19 9.92
CA GLU A 204 23.26 -14.52 10.04
C GLU A 204 22.20 -15.63 9.89
N GLN A 205 20.97 -15.39 10.36
CA GLN A 205 19.87 -16.34 10.26
C GLN A 205 19.31 -16.42 8.83
N LEU A 206 19.52 -15.37 8.02
CA LEU A 206 19.09 -15.34 6.62
C LEU A 206 20.14 -15.86 5.64
N GLN A 207 21.38 -16.07 6.09
CA GLN A 207 22.46 -16.56 5.23
C GLN A 207 22.14 -17.86 4.47
N PRO A 208 21.47 -18.87 5.05
CA PRO A 208 21.11 -20.08 4.32
C PRO A 208 20.23 -19.83 3.09
N PHE A 209 19.46 -18.74 3.10
CA PHE A 209 18.52 -18.38 2.03
C PHE A 209 19.14 -17.42 1.00
N ALA A 210 20.36 -16.94 1.25
CA ALA A 210 20.99 -15.87 0.49
C ALA A 210 21.09 -16.18 -1.01
N GLY A 211 21.01 -15.12 -1.83
CA GLY A 211 21.20 -15.19 -3.27
C GLY A 211 19.91 -15.18 -4.09
N THR A 212 20.07 -15.37 -5.40
CA THR A 212 18.99 -15.35 -6.38
C THR A 212 18.42 -16.75 -6.60
N TRP A 213 17.10 -16.82 -6.69
CA TRP A 213 16.31 -18.03 -6.89
C TRP A 213 15.39 -17.82 -8.08
N ILE A 214 15.48 -18.69 -9.08
CA ILE A 214 14.82 -18.57 -10.37
C ILE A 214 13.64 -19.55 -10.40
N ALA A 215 12.47 -19.07 -10.81
CA ALA A 215 11.26 -19.89 -10.89
C ALA A 215 11.42 -21.01 -11.93
N LEU A 216 10.93 -22.18 -11.57
CA LEU A 216 10.79 -23.32 -12.46
C LEU A 216 9.32 -23.55 -12.80
N THR A 217 9.07 -23.94 -14.05
CA THR A 217 7.76 -24.40 -14.52
C THR A 217 7.84 -25.89 -14.82
N ARG A 218 6.81 -26.63 -14.41
CA ARG A 218 6.69 -28.05 -14.72
C ARG A 218 6.07 -28.23 -16.11
N LYS A 219 6.82 -28.83 -17.03
CA LYS A 219 6.35 -29.23 -18.36
C LYS A 219 6.38 -30.74 -18.47
N GLY A 220 5.21 -31.35 -18.34
CA GLY A 220 5.08 -32.80 -18.23
C GLY A 220 5.81 -33.32 -16.98
N LYS A 221 6.86 -34.13 -17.19
CA LYS A 221 7.69 -34.69 -16.11
C LYS A 221 8.93 -33.85 -15.78
N GLU A 222 9.24 -32.85 -16.60
CA GLU A 222 10.46 -32.07 -16.50
C GLU A 222 10.20 -30.70 -15.84
N LEU A 223 11.21 -30.17 -15.16
CA LEU A 223 11.24 -28.81 -14.66
C LEU A 223 12.12 -27.97 -15.56
N VAL A 224 11.60 -26.87 -16.06
CA VAL A 224 12.30 -25.98 -17.00
C VAL A 224 12.31 -24.56 -16.45
N ILE A 225 13.30 -23.78 -16.86
CA ILE A 225 13.33 -22.32 -16.66
C ILE A 225 12.65 -21.70 -17.88
N GLU A 226 11.50 -21.05 -17.68
CA GLU A 226 10.82 -20.34 -18.76
C GLU A 226 11.35 -18.92 -18.89
N LYS A 227 11.71 -18.53 -20.10
CA LYS A 227 12.13 -17.19 -20.45
C LYS A 227 11.05 -16.53 -21.31
N PRO A 228 10.23 -15.64 -20.74
CA PRO A 228 9.20 -14.92 -21.49
C PRO A 228 9.83 -13.91 -22.47
N CYS A 229 9.10 -13.55 -23.53
CA CYS A 229 9.64 -12.69 -24.60
C CYS A 229 9.92 -11.26 -24.12
N ASP A 230 8.94 -10.63 -23.45
CA ASP A 230 8.97 -9.21 -23.08
C ASP A 230 9.04 -8.99 -21.56
N ALA A 231 9.47 -10.00 -20.81
CA ALA A 231 9.54 -9.92 -19.35
C ALA A 231 10.80 -10.61 -18.80
N HIS A 232 11.17 -10.30 -17.57
CA HIS A 232 12.21 -11.07 -16.89
C HIS A 232 11.66 -12.42 -16.43
N THR A 233 12.50 -13.46 -16.43
CA THR A 233 12.13 -14.70 -15.74
C THR A 233 11.86 -14.41 -14.27
N ARG A 234 10.71 -14.88 -13.78
CA ARG A 234 10.30 -14.70 -12.39
C ARG A 234 11.40 -15.23 -11.47
N SER A 235 11.84 -14.41 -10.54
CA SER A 235 12.91 -14.75 -9.63
C SER A 235 12.76 -13.97 -8.33
N PHE A 236 13.51 -14.33 -7.31
CA PHE A 236 13.65 -13.52 -6.12
C PHE A 236 15.06 -13.56 -5.58
N THR A 237 15.48 -12.49 -4.92
CA THR A 237 16.79 -12.36 -4.31
C THR A 237 16.64 -12.11 -2.82
N VAL A 238 17.24 -12.97 -2.01
CA VAL A 238 17.35 -12.75 -0.56
C VAL A 238 18.63 -11.99 -0.28
N ARG A 239 18.52 -10.85 0.40
CA ARG A 239 19.63 -9.96 0.77
C ARG A 239 19.80 -9.95 2.30
N PRO A 240 20.56 -10.90 2.89
CA PRO A 240 20.65 -11.07 4.35
C PRO A 240 21.05 -9.79 5.09
N ALA A 241 22.04 -9.06 4.58
CA ALA A 241 22.55 -7.84 5.21
C ALA A 241 21.50 -6.72 5.35
N ARG A 242 20.43 -6.77 4.56
CA ARG A 242 19.34 -5.78 4.58
C ARG A 242 18.05 -6.33 5.19
N GLY A 243 18.00 -7.63 5.50
CA GLY A 243 16.77 -8.32 5.89
C GLY A 243 15.68 -8.20 4.85
N GLU A 244 16.06 -8.22 3.57
CA GLU A 244 15.16 -7.94 2.44
C GLU A 244 15.03 -9.14 1.52
N LEU A 245 13.86 -9.23 0.89
CA LEU A 245 13.58 -10.14 -0.20
C LEU A 245 12.98 -9.32 -1.34
N GLU A 246 13.69 -9.30 -2.47
CA GLU A 246 13.31 -8.61 -3.70
C GLU A 246 12.76 -9.64 -4.69
N VAL A 247 11.53 -9.46 -5.16
CA VAL A 247 10.87 -10.41 -6.07
C VAL A 247 10.65 -9.76 -7.42
N GLN A 248 11.21 -10.38 -8.45
CA GLN A 248 10.97 -10.06 -9.85
C GLN A 248 9.78 -10.88 -10.36
N LEU A 249 8.67 -10.22 -10.68
CA LEU A 249 7.41 -10.82 -11.13
C LEU A 249 7.23 -10.71 -12.65
N GLY A 250 8.32 -10.69 -13.42
CA GLY A 250 8.26 -10.40 -14.85
C GLY A 250 8.72 -8.98 -15.14
N GLN A 251 7.78 -8.06 -15.32
CA GLN A 251 8.08 -6.64 -15.58
C GLN A 251 8.11 -5.79 -14.29
N GLU A 252 7.67 -6.35 -13.17
CA GLU A 252 7.57 -5.66 -11.89
C GLU A 252 8.58 -6.21 -10.87
N THR A 253 9.00 -5.34 -9.95
CA THR A 253 9.84 -5.70 -8.82
C THR A 253 9.15 -5.29 -7.52
N ALA A 254 8.98 -6.25 -6.61
CA ALA A 254 8.46 -6.01 -5.28
C ALA A 254 9.56 -6.16 -4.23
N LEU A 255 9.69 -5.17 -3.33
CA LEU A 255 10.64 -5.23 -2.21
C LEU A 255 9.88 -5.51 -0.91
N THR A 256 10.32 -6.55 -0.18
CA THR A 256 9.73 -6.95 1.09
C THR A 256 10.79 -7.07 2.19
N LYS A 257 10.40 -6.93 3.45
CA LYS A 257 11.24 -7.16 4.62
C LYS A 257 10.98 -8.53 5.22
N VAL A 258 12.04 -9.26 5.58
CA VAL A 258 11.90 -10.50 6.34
C VAL A 258 11.87 -10.16 7.83
N THR A 259 10.68 -10.25 8.43
CA THR A 259 10.40 -9.86 9.81
C THR A 259 10.17 -11.03 10.75
N GLY A 260 10.14 -12.25 10.21
CA GLY A 260 10.06 -13.47 11.00
C GLY A 260 10.73 -14.64 10.28
N LEU A 261 11.36 -15.51 11.07
CA LEU A 261 11.89 -16.79 10.60
C LEU A 261 11.61 -17.85 11.66
N LYS A 262 10.98 -18.95 11.25
CA LYS A 262 10.73 -20.12 12.10
C LYS A 262 11.19 -21.37 11.38
N ALA A 263 11.84 -22.29 12.08
CA ALA A 263 12.09 -23.62 11.54
C ALA A 263 10.74 -24.34 11.33
N GLY A 264 10.62 -25.06 10.21
CA GLY A 264 9.46 -25.90 9.92
C GLY A 264 9.53 -27.23 10.67
N ALA A 265 8.42 -27.98 10.64
CA ALA A 265 8.33 -29.29 11.28
C ALA A 265 9.17 -30.37 10.57
N ALA A 266 9.41 -30.22 9.27
CA ALA A 266 10.26 -31.11 8.49
C ALA A 266 11.69 -30.57 8.37
N ALA A 267 12.68 -31.46 8.29
CA ALA A 267 14.05 -31.10 7.98
C ALA A 267 14.11 -30.35 6.64
N GLY A 268 14.89 -29.27 6.57
CA GLY A 268 14.96 -28.41 5.37
C GLY A 268 13.74 -27.51 5.15
N SER A 269 12.75 -27.51 6.05
CA SER A 269 11.60 -26.61 6.00
C SER A 269 11.80 -25.40 6.91
N SER A 270 11.35 -24.23 6.46
CA SER A 270 11.35 -22.98 7.20
C SER A 270 10.13 -22.15 6.83
N SER A 271 9.72 -21.25 7.70
CA SER A 271 8.65 -20.29 7.48
C SER A 271 9.22 -18.89 7.60
N LEU A 272 9.16 -18.13 6.52
CA LEU A 272 9.57 -16.73 6.46
C LEU A 272 8.31 -15.87 6.58
N THR A 273 8.33 -14.89 7.48
CA THR A 273 7.32 -13.83 7.51
C THR A 273 7.86 -12.65 6.74
N LEU A 274 7.19 -12.30 5.66
CA LEU A 274 7.48 -11.14 4.84
C LEU A 274 6.56 -10.00 5.25
N THR A 275 7.08 -8.78 5.32
CA THR A 275 6.34 -7.55 5.55
C THR A 275 6.52 -6.63 4.37
N TYR A 276 5.40 -6.22 3.79
CA TYR A 276 5.32 -5.29 2.67
C TYR A 276 5.54 -3.85 3.13
N ALA A 277 5.86 -2.95 2.20
CA ALA A 277 5.91 -1.51 2.48
C ALA A 277 4.56 -0.98 3.01
N SER A 278 3.45 -1.59 2.59
CA SER A 278 2.11 -1.30 3.11
C SER A 278 1.89 -1.73 4.57
N GLY A 279 2.81 -2.49 5.17
CA GLY A 279 2.68 -3.02 6.52
C GLY A 279 1.94 -4.36 6.60
N ASN A 280 1.34 -4.82 5.50
CA ASN A 280 0.77 -6.16 5.39
C ASN A 280 1.86 -7.23 5.57
N THR A 281 1.47 -8.41 6.05
CA THR A 281 2.39 -9.52 6.24
C THR A 281 1.93 -10.76 5.53
N GLU A 282 2.87 -11.47 4.92
CA GLU A 282 2.68 -12.78 4.31
C GLU A 282 3.56 -13.81 5.01
N THR A 283 3.09 -15.05 5.08
CA THR A 283 3.93 -16.19 5.48
C THR A 283 4.28 -17.02 4.25
N VAL A 284 5.57 -17.13 3.96
CA VAL A 284 6.12 -17.98 2.91
C VAL A 284 6.67 -19.24 3.56
N THR A 285 6.13 -20.39 3.17
CA THR A 285 6.70 -21.68 3.55
C THR A 285 7.80 -22.03 2.56
N TRP A 286 9.01 -22.17 3.08
CA TRP A 286 10.19 -22.62 2.36
C TRP A 286 10.40 -24.11 2.63
N THR A 287 10.54 -24.92 1.59
CA THR A 287 10.87 -26.34 1.72
C THR A 287 12.00 -26.69 0.78
N GLU A 288 13.12 -27.14 1.32
CA GLU A 288 14.19 -27.74 0.52
C GLU A 288 13.70 -29.07 -0.06
N VAL A 289 13.69 -29.16 -1.40
CA VAL A 289 13.25 -30.36 -2.13
C VAL A 289 14.45 -31.20 -2.52
N ASP A 290 15.52 -30.56 -3.00
CA ASP A 290 16.78 -31.20 -3.34
C ASP A 290 17.94 -30.19 -3.18
N ALA A 291 18.63 -30.29 -2.04
CA ALA A 291 19.77 -29.43 -1.71
C ALA A 291 20.89 -29.49 -2.76
N SER A 292 21.14 -30.69 -3.30
CA SER A 292 22.26 -30.93 -4.23
C SER A 292 22.05 -30.20 -5.56
N ARG A 293 20.79 -30.08 -5.97
CA ARG A 293 20.35 -29.34 -7.16
C ARG A 293 19.98 -27.89 -6.86
N GLY A 294 20.07 -27.46 -5.60
CA GLY A 294 19.63 -26.12 -5.18
C GLY A 294 18.14 -25.89 -5.42
N LEU A 295 17.32 -26.94 -5.28
CA LEU A 295 15.88 -26.91 -5.53
C LEU A 295 15.10 -26.68 -4.25
N VAL A 296 14.28 -25.64 -4.25
CA VAL A 296 13.38 -25.31 -3.16
C VAL A 296 11.96 -25.17 -3.68
N ARG A 297 11.01 -25.35 -2.79
CA ARG A 297 9.59 -25.13 -3.02
C ARG A 297 9.11 -24.05 -2.08
N LEU A 298 8.53 -23.00 -2.64
CA LEU A 298 7.86 -21.96 -1.90
C LEU A 298 6.36 -22.16 -1.99
N ASN A 299 5.69 -21.98 -0.87
CA ASN A 299 4.23 -21.91 -0.82
C ASN A 299 3.81 -20.62 -0.12
N SER A 300 3.04 -19.79 -0.81
CA SER A 300 2.47 -18.58 -0.23
C SER A 300 1.12 -18.22 -0.87
N ALA A 301 0.29 -17.48 -0.15
CA ALA A 301 -1.05 -17.12 -0.61
C ALA A 301 -1.06 -15.99 -1.64
N ASP A 302 -0.04 -15.12 -1.65
CA ASP A 302 -0.06 -13.86 -2.38
C ASP A 302 1.15 -13.74 -3.34
N LEU A 303 2.30 -13.22 -2.88
CA LEU A 303 3.40 -12.81 -3.77
C LEU A 303 4.04 -13.95 -4.57
N PHE A 304 3.96 -15.20 -4.09
CA PHE A 304 4.44 -16.39 -4.80
C PHE A 304 3.31 -17.19 -5.46
N SER A 305 2.05 -16.80 -5.21
CA SER A 305 0.84 -17.29 -5.85
C SER A 305 0.75 -18.82 -5.88
N GLY A 306 0.72 -19.41 -4.69
CA GLY A 306 0.59 -20.84 -4.46
C GLY A 306 1.93 -21.54 -4.33
N ASN A 307 1.93 -22.81 -4.76
CA ASN A 307 3.05 -23.74 -4.59
C ASN A 307 3.91 -23.76 -5.85
N ARG A 308 5.15 -23.26 -5.76
CA ARG A 308 6.06 -23.13 -6.89
C ARG A 308 7.49 -23.55 -6.54
N GLU A 309 8.18 -24.14 -7.51
CA GLU A 309 9.56 -24.62 -7.37
C GLU A 309 10.54 -23.57 -7.91
N TYR A 310 11.68 -23.43 -7.25
CA TYR A 310 12.73 -22.48 -7.58
C TYR A 310 14.09 -23.17 -7.52
N VAL A 311 14.98 -22.78 -8.44
CA VAL A 311 16.38 -23.21 -8.44
C VAL A 311 17.28 -22.05 -8.06
N ARG A 312 18.31 -22.32 -7.27
CA ARG A 312 19.37 -21.35 -6.99
C ARG A 312 20.11 -20.96 -8.27
N GLU A 313 20.43 -19.68 -8.43
CA GLU A 313 21.04 -19.18 -9.67
C GLU A 313 22.35 -19.88 -10.05
N ASP A 314 23.20 -20.22 -9.08
CA ASP A 314 24.45 -20.95 -9.28
C ASP A 314 24.24 -22.43 -9.68
N LYS A 315 23.01 -22.94 -9.59
CA LYS A 315 22.60 -24.30 -9.98
C LYS A 315 21.66 -24.34 -11.19
N LYS A 316 21.35 -23.18 -11.80
CA LYS A 316 20.37 -23.08 -12.90
C LYS A 316 20.73 -23.93 -14.13
N SER A 317 22.01 -24.21 -14.36
CA SER A 317 22.47 -25.06 -15.46
C SER A 317 22.02 -26.52 -15.37
N ALA A 318 21.50 -26.96 -14.23
CA ALA A 318 20.91 -28.30 -14.05
C ALA A 318 19.47 -28.41 -14.58
N TYR A 319 18.94 -27.35 -15.19
CA TYR A 319 17.58 -27.27 -15.71
C TYR A 319 17.62 -26.68 -17.13
N PRO A 320 16.87 -27.24 -18.09
CA PRO A 320 16.78 -26.68 -19.43
C PRO A 320 16.11 -25.30 -19.37
N VAL A 321 16.57 -24.41 -20.25
CA VAL A 321 15.95 -23.10 -20.48
C VAL A 321 15.08 -23.21 -21.71
N GLN A 322 13.83 -22.77 -21.60
CA GLN A 322 12.91 -22.73 -22.72
C GLN A 322 12.40 -21.31 -22.91
N GLU A 323 12.65 -20.76 -24.09
CA GLU A 323 12.07 -19.48 -24.49
C GLU A 323 10.60 -19.65 -24.86
N GLU A 324 9.80 -18.63 -24.57
CA GLU A 324 8.41 -18.57 -24.98
C GLU A 324 8.30 -18.63 -26.53
N ALA A 325 7.27 -19.32 -27.02
CA ALA A 325 7.08 -19.45 -28.46
C ALA A 325 6.55 -18.12 -29.04
N GLY A 326 7.14 -17.66 -30.14
CA GLY A 326 6.66 -16.46 -30.84
C GLY A 326 7.44 -15.16 -30.53
N CYS A 327 8.60 -15.23 -29.88
CA CYS A 327 9.42 -14.03 -29.62
C CYS A 327 10.03 -13.38 -30.88
N ASP A 328 9.94 -14.02 -32.06
CA ASP A 328 10.55 -13.57 -33.32
C ASP A 328 9.55 -12.99 -34.36
N THR A 329 8.30 -12.69 -34.00
CA THR A 329 7.27 -12.27 -34.99
C THR A 329 7.24 -10.79 -35.40
N GLU A 330 8.22 -9.96 -35.02
CA GLU A 330 8.41 -8.63 -35.64
C GLU A 330 9.89 -8.41 -36.02
N ARG A 331 10.24 -8.74 -37.27
CA ARG A 331 11.34 -8.14 -38.01
C ARG A 331 10.81 -7.47 -39.26
#